data_AF-A0A951HB01-F1
#
_entry.id   AF-A0A951HB01-F1
#
_cell.length_a   1.000
_cell.length_b   1.000
_cell.length_c   1.000
_cell.angle_alpha   90.00
_cell.angle_beta   90.00
_cell.angle_gamma   90.00
#
_symmetry.space_group_name_H-M   'P 1'
#
loop_
_entity.id
_entity.type
_entity.pdbx_description
1 polymer ?
#
loop_
_entity_poly.entity_id
_entity_poly.type
_entity_poly.pdbx_seq_one_letter_code
_entity_poly.pdbx_strand_id
1 'polypeptide(L)' 'MSEHIIGAQMNDGTLEFYGVDELNALLQQGHRVTKVEPGNIIVEDTESEGEDEEESYAFMGFELNITVEEKTT' A
#
# COMPACT_ATOMS: atom_id res chain seq x y z
N MET A 1 -5.40 -3.84 -20.00
CA MET A 1 -5.36 -4.29 -18.60
C MET A 1 -4.13 -3.67 -17.97
N SER A 2 -4.26 -3.07 -16.79
CA SER A 2 -3.16 -2.47 -16.05
C SER A 2 -3.11 -3.01 -14.62
N GLU A 3 -1.91 -3.04 -14.04
CA GLU A 3 -1.66 -3.44 -12.65
C GLU A 3 -1.40 -2.19 -11.81
N HIS A 4 -1.99 -2.14 -10.61
CA HIS A 4 -1.83 -1.06 -9.65
C HIS A 4 -1.54 -1.64 -8.26
N ILE A 5 -0.77 -0.92 -7.45
CA ILE A 5 -0.42 -1.33 -6.10
C ILE A 5 -1.12 -0.39 -5.11
N ILE A 6 -1.83 -0.97 -4.14
CA ILE A 6 -2.28 -0.23 -2.95
C ILE A 6 -1.46 -0.71 -1.76
N GLY A 7 -0.77 0.22 -1.13
CA GLY A 7 -0.02 -0.04 0.10
C GLY A 7 -0.76 0.47 1.32
N ALA A 8 -0.53 -0.16 2.46
CA ALA A 8 -0.87 0.38 3.77
C ALA A 8 0.32 0.20 4.71
N GLN A 9 0.66 1.23 5.49
CA GLN A 9 1.77 1.20 6.43
C GLN A 9 1.37 1.77 7.78
N MET A 10 1.91 1.20 8.86
CA MET A 10 1.74 1.75 10.20
C MET A 10 2.92 2.67 10.53
N ASN A 11 2.63 3.94 10.78
CA ASN A 11 3.59 4.95 11.20
C ASN A 11 3.09 5.59 12.50
N ASP A 12 3.90 5.56 13.57
CA ASP A 12 3.56 6.12 14.89
C ASP A 12 2.15 5.72 15.39
N GLY A 13 1.78 4.44 15.24
CA GLY A 13 0.46 3.92 15.63
C GLY A 13 -0.72 4.34 14.73
N THR A 14 -0.45 5.08 13.66
CA THR A 14 -1.43 5.48 12.64
C THR A 14 -1.28 4.63 11.39
N LEU A 15 -2.39 4.17 10.82
CA LEU A 15 -2.39 3.43 9.55
C LEU A 15 -2.58 4.42 8.39
N GLU A 16 -1.57 4.53 7.54
CA GLU A 16 -1.57 5.36 6.33
C GLU A 16 -1.72 4.47 5.09
N PHE A 17 -2.48 4.93 4.09
CA PHE A 17 -2.72 4.19 2.84
C PHE A 17 -2.22 4.99 1.64
N TYR A 18 -1.61 4.30 0.66
CA TYR A 18 -1.14 4.89 -0.59
C TYR A 18 -1.71 4.15 -1.80
N GLY A 19 -1.75 4.83 -2.95
CA GLY A 19 -2.33 4.28 -4.19
C GLY A 19 -3.86 4.24 -4.21
N VAL A 20 -4.53 4.60 -3.10
CA VAL A 20 -6.01 4.61 -3.01
C VAL A 20 -6.63 5.67 -3.92
N ASP A 21 -6.05 6.87 -3.97
CA ASP A 21 -6.56 7.96 -4.81
C ASP A 21 -6.46 7.64 -6.31
N GLU A 22 -5.36 7.00 -6.71
CA GLU A 22 -5.16 6.56 -8.10
C GLU A 22 -6.17 5.48 -8.49
N LEU A 23 -6.37 4.46 -7.64
CA LEU A 23 -7.40 3.45 -7.89
C LEU A 23 -8.79 4.09 -7.96
N ASN A 24 -9.11 5.01 -7.06
CA ASN A 24 -10.41 5.68 -7.04
C ASN A 24 -10.64 6.48 -8.33
N ALA A 25 -9.63 7.17 -8.86
CA ALA A 25 -9.72 7.87 -10.13
C ALA A 25 -10.02 6.92 -11.29
N LEU A 26 -9.38 5.75 -11.35
CA LEU A 26 -9.63 4.73 -12.38
C LEU A 26 -11.05 4.18 -12.29
N LEU A 27 -11.53 3.90 -11.08
CA LEU A 27 -12.91 3.44 -10.84
C LEU A 27 -13.93 4.49 -11.28
N GLN A 28 -13.69 5.78 -11.03
CA GLN A 28 -14.56 6.87 -11.49
C GLN A 28 -14.57 7.03 -13.01
N GLN A 29 -13.48 6.68 -13.69
CA GLN A 29 -13.42 6.61 -15.15
C GLN A 29 -14.14 5.39 -15.74
N GLY A 30 -14.69 4.52 -14.89
CA GLY A 30 -15.45 3.35 -15.29
C GLY A 30 -14.62 2.08 -15.46
N HIS A 31 -13.34 2.08 -15.07
CA HIS A 31 -12.55 0.86 -14.99
C HIS A 31 -13.11 -0.07 -13.91
N ARG A 32 -12.84 -1.36 -14.05
CA ARG A 32 -13.28 -2.38 -13.10
C ARG A 32 -12.09 -3.15 -12.56
N VAL A 33 -12.04 -3.32 -11.23
CA VAL A 33 -11.14 -4.28 -10.59
C VAL A 33 -11.57 -5.70 -10.95
N THR A 34 -10.65 -6.47 -11.53
CA THR A 34 -10.88 -7.86 -11.92
C THR A 34 -10.14 -8.84 -11.04
N LYS A 35 -9.05 -8.42 -10.38
CA LYS A 35 -8.26 -9.26 -9.50
C LYS A 35 -7.64 -8.44 -8.37
N VAL A 36 -7.56 -9.04 -7.18
CA VAL A 36 -6.82 -8.52 -6.03
C VAL A 36 -5.99 -9.67 -5.45
N GLU A 37 -4.68 -9.47 -5.35
CA GLU A 37 -3.73 -10.44 -4.81
C GLU A 37 -2.89 -9.80 -3.68
N PRO A 38 -2.47 -10.59 -2.68
CA PRO A 38 -1.49 -10.11 -1.71
C PRO A 38 -0.19 -9.72 -2.42
N GLY A 39 0.34 -8.54 -2.07
CA GLY A 39 1.65 -8.07 -2.50
C GLY A 39 2.73 -8.36 -1.45
N ASN A 40 3.74 -7.49 -1.38
CA ASN A 40 4.83 -7.65 -0.42
C ASN A 40 4.40 -7.24 0.99
N ILE A 41 5.04 -7.86 1.98
CA ILE A 41 5.09 -7.33 3.34
C ILE A 41 6.41 -6.59 3.45
N ILE A 42 6.36 -5.33 3.83
CA ILE A 42 7.53 -4.46 3.97
C ILE A 42 7.83 -4.37 5.46
N VAL A 43 9.03 -4.78 5.86
CA VAL A 43 9.52 -4.64 7.23
C VAL A 43 10.83 -3.86 7.14
N GLU A 44 10.89 -2.70 7.79
CA GLU A 44 12.10 -1.88 7.87
C GLU A 44 12.52 -1.78 9.34
N ASP A 45 13.75 -2.16 9.62
CA ASP A 45 14.34 -1.91 10.93
C ASP A 45 14.89 -0.48 10.90
N THR A 46 14.23 0.44 11.61
CA THR A 46 14.80 1.76 11.85
C THR A 46 15.87 1.63 12.93
N GLU A 47 17.13 1.56 12.51
CA GLU A 47 18.25 1.73 13.43
C GLU A 47 18.18 3.17 13.99
N SER A 48 17.82 3.29 15.27
CA SER A 48 17.85 4.55 16.00
C SER A 48 19.31 5.01 16.10
N GLU A 49 19.69 6.07 15.38
CA GLU A 49 20.99 6.77 15.57
C GLU A 49 20.98 7.69 16.82
N GLY A 50 20.25 7.31 17.88
CA GLY A 50 20.15 8.04 19.14
C GLY A 50 20.76 7.29 20.31
N GLU A 51 21.55 7.97 21.15
CA GLU A 51 22.25 7.42 22.33
C GLU A 51 21.32 6.96 23.48
N ASP A 52 20.00 6.93 23.30
CA ASP A 52 19.02 6.45 24.28
C ASP A 52 18.45 5.09 23.84
N GLU A 53 18.87 4.02 24.52
CA GLU A 53 18.58 2.61 24.26
C GLU A 53 17.11 2.17 24.52
N GLU A 54 16.12 3.04 24.35
CA GLU A 54 14.72 2.67 24.58
C GLU A 54 13.84 3.04 23.40
N GLU A 55 13.70 2.05 22.49
CA GLU A 55 12.56 1.77 21.60
C GLU A 55 12.98 1.52 20.14
N SER A 56 13.39 0.27 19.86
CA SER A 56 13.42 -0.23 18.48
C SER A 56 11.99 -0.45 17.99
N TYR A 57 11.47 0.44 17.16
CA TYR A 57 10.20 0.23 16.47
C TYR A 57 10.44 -0.53 15.17
N ALA A 58 9.91 -1.75 15.05
CA ALA A 58 9.87 -2.45 13.78
C ALA A 58 8.77 -1.83 12.90
N PHE A 59 9.14 -1.24 11.77
CA PHE A 59 8.18 -0.76 10.78
C PHE A 59 7.53 -1.96 10.07
N MET A 60 6.20 -1.94 9.87
CA MET A 60 5.49 -2.96 9.10
C MET A 60 4.46 -2.32 8.16
N GLY A 61 4.58 -2.63 6.87
CA GLY A 61 3.61 -2.31 5.82
C GLY A 61 3.21 -3.55 5.00
N PHE A 62 2.10 -3.45 4.27
CA PHE A 62 1.66 -4.47 3.33
C PHE A 62 1.13 -3.87 2.03
N GLU A 63 1.28 -4.60 0.95
CA GLU A 63 0.81 -4.23 -0.38
C GLU A 63 -0.32 -5.15 -0.87
N LEU A 64 -1.16 -4.63 -1.74
CA LEU A 64 -2.14 -5.35 -2.55
C LEU A 64 -1.90 -5.07 -4.02
N ASN A 65 -1.76 -6.13 -4.81
CA ASN A 65 -1.65 -6.07 -6.26
C ASN A 65 -3.05 -6.14 -6.88
N ILE A 66 -3.43 -5.11 -7.62
CA ILE A 66 -4.79 -4.93 -8.14
C ILE A 66 -4.73 -4.88 -9.67
N THR A 67 -5.42 -5.81 -10.32
CA THR A 67 -5.62 -5.77 -11.78
C THR A 67 -6.90 -5.02 -12.09
N VAL A 68 -6.81 -4.02 -12.96
CA VAL A 68 -7.97 -3.26 -13.47
C VAL A 68 -8.08 -3.36 -14.98
N GLU A 69 -9.33 -3.35 -15.44
CA GLU A 69 -9.69 -3.42 -16.86
C GLU A 69 -10.57 -2.23 -17.24
N GLU A 70 -10.28 -1.63 -18.41
CA GLU A 70 -11.19 -0.68 -19.05
C GLU A 70 -12.50 -1.37 -19.38
N LYS A 71 -13.62 -0.74 -19.04
CA LYS A 71 -14.93 -1.23 -19.46
C LYS A 71 -15.07 -1.01 -20.96
N THR A 72 -15.03 -2.07 -21.74
CA THR A 72 -15.46 -2.02 -23.14
C THR A 72 -16.94 -1.69 -23.18
N THR A 73 -17.27 -0.57 -23.84
CA THR A 73 -18.64 -0.15 -24.16
C THR A 73 -19.40 -1.21 -24.94
#